data_AF-A0AAP5N1W1-F1
#
_entry.id   AF-A0AAP5N1W1-F1
#
_cell.length_a   1.000
_cell.length_b   1.000
_cell.length_c   1.000
_cell.angle_alpha   90.00
_cell.angle_beta   90.00
_cell.angle_gamma   90.00
#
_symmetry.space_group_name_H-M   'P 1'
#
loop_
_entity.id
_entity.type
_entity.pdbx_description
1 polymer ?
#
loop_
_entity_poly.entity_id
_entity_poly.type
_entity_poly.pdbx_seq_one_letter_code
_entity_poly.pdbx_strand_id
1 'polypeptide(L)' 'MTLKWTPYDFDEKQVEPNYNVYRDGVIAKGVHKPFTTIESLQPNTEYAFKVSAADDNWGDLQFSDEIKVKTK' A
#
# COMPACT_ATOMS: atom_id res chain seq x y z
N MET A 1 -2.07 -12.92 -0.06
CA MET A 1 -1.19 -12.37 -1.12
C MET A 1 -0.21 -11.41 -0.49
N THR A 2 1.07 -11.41 -0.88
CA THR A 2 2.07 -10.49 -0.34
C THR A 2 2.38 -9.39 -1.36
N LEU A 3 2.28 -8.14 -0.93
CA LEU A 3 2.69 -6.96 -1.67
C LEU A 3 4.05 -6.50 -1.15
N LYS A 4 4.96 -6.18 -2.06
CA LYS A 4 6.27 -5.60 -1.78
C LYS A 4 6.51 -4.47 -2.78
N TRP A 5 7.07 -3.37 -2.31
CA TRP A 5 7.39 -2.21 -3.14
C TRP A 5 8.74 -1.62 -2.76
N THR A 6 9.27 -0.79 -3.65
CA THR A 6 10.45 0.02 -3.34
C THR A 6 10.07 1.06 -2.30
N PRO A 7 10.82 1.19 -1.18
CA PRO A 7 10.57 2.23 -0.20
C PRO A 7 10.57 3.62 -0.85
N TYR A 8 9.69 4.49 -0.38
CA TYR A 8 9.74 5.89 -0.73
C TYR A 8 10.90 6.56 0.01
N ASP A 9 11.55 7.52 -0.63
CA ASP A 9 12.60 8.33 -0.01
C ASP A 9 11.93 9.43 0.80
N PHE A 10 11.66 9.12 2.07
CA PHE A 10 11.11 10.09 3.00
C PHE A 10 12.18 11.12 3.34
N ASP A 11 11.76 12.37 3.57
CA ASP A 11 12.71 13.37 4.05
C ASP A 11 13.25 12.98 5.44
N GLU A 12 14.41 13.53 5.80
CA GLU A 12 15.06 13.23 7.08
C GLU A 12 14.23 13.63 8.32
N LYS A 13 13.09 14.31 8.12
CA LYS A 13 12.21 14.80 9.19
C LYS A 13 11.15 13.77 9.57
N GLN A 14 10.83 12.85 8.67
CA GLN A 14 9.86 11.80 8.95
C GLN A 14 10.45 10.77 9.92
N VAL A 15 9.78 10.57 11.05
CA VAL A 15 10.28 9.72 12.14
C VAL A 15 10.21 8.25 11.75
N GLU A 16 9.11 7.85 11.09
CA GLU A 16 8.91 6.48 10.61
C GLU A 16 8.25 6.47 9.24
N PRO A 17 8.66 5.57 8.33
CA PRO A 17 8.05 5.45 7.03
C PRO A 17 6.59 4.97 7.17
N ASN A 18 5.63 5.71 6.62
CA ASN A 18 4.22 5.33 6.62
C ASN A 18 3.75 5.05 5.20
N TYR A 19 2.92 4.01 5.03
CA TYR A 19 2.33 3.68 3.73
C TYR A 19 0.86 3.32 3.86
N ASN A 20 0.00 3.97 3.07
CA ASN A 20 -1.39 3.56 2.92
C ASN A 20 -1.51 2.58 1.76
N VAL A 21 -2.05 1.40 2.02
CA VAL A 21 -2.33 0.38 1.01
C VAL A 21 -3.80 0.47 0.65
N TYR A 22 -4.06 0.75 -0.61
CA TYR A 22 -5.38 0.85 -1.21
C TYR A 22 -5.75 -0.47 -1.87
N ARG A 23 -7.01 -0.87 -1.71
CA ARG A 23 -7.67 -1.94 -2.44
C ARG A 23 -8.94 -1.39 -3.07
N ASP A 24 -9.02 -1.47 -4.40
CA ASP A 24 -10.16 -0.99 -5.20
C ASP A 24 -10.50 0.49 -4.92
N GLY A 25 -9.46 1.31 -4.74
CA GLY A 25 -9.58 2.74 -4.49
C GLY A 25 -9.87 3.15 -3.04
N VAL A 26 -10.05 2.19 -2.12
CA VAL A 26 -10.29 2.45 -0.68
C VAL A 26 -9.07 2.04 0.14
N ILE A 27 -8.74 2.80 1.19
CA ILE A 27 -7.68 2.42 2.13
C ILE A 27 -8.06 1.10 2.79
N ALA A 28 -7.24 0.08 2.55
CA ALA A 28 -7.39 -1.23 3.18
C ALA A 28 -6.56 -1.33 4.46
N LYS A 29 -5.37 -0.73 4.50
CA LYS A 29 -4.44 -0.84 5.63
C LYS A 29 -3.35 0.25 5.61
N GLY A 30 -2.95 0.72 6.79
CA GLY A 30 -1.71 1.47 7.00
C GLY A 30 -0.58 0.56 7.47
N VAL A 31 0.63 0.73 6.92
CA VAL A 31 1.82 -0.06 7.32
C VAL A 31 3.07 0.80 7.42
N HIS A 32 4.00 0.39 8.29
CA HIS A 32 5.28 1.07 8.51
C HIS A 32 6.47 0.39 7.79
N LYS A 33 6.17 -0.57 6.92
CA LYS A 33 7.18 -1.36 6.20
C LYS A 33 6.84 -1.35 4.72
N PRO A 34 7.84 -1.46 3.83
CA PRO A 34 7.64 -1.48 2.38
C PRO A 34 7.07 -2.82 1.86
N PHE A 35 6.31 -3.51 2.70
CA PHE A 35 5.64 -4.75 2.38
C PHE A 35 4.43 -4.98 3.30
N THR A 36 3.45 -5.72 2.80
CA THR A 36 2.32 -6.20 3.60
C THR A 36 1.76 -7.51 3.05
N THR A 37 1.00 -8.20 3.89
CA THR A 37 0.19 -9.34 3.46
C THR A 37 -1.28 -8.93 3.48
N ILE A 38 -1.94 -9.14 2.34
CA ILE A 38 -3.39 -8.99 2.19
C ILE A 38 -4.02 -10.38 2.33
N GLU A 39 -4.88 -10.50 3.33
CA GLU A 39 -5.62 -11.70 3.67
C GLU A 39 -7.08 -11.58 3.20
N SER A 40 -7.84 -12.67 3.32
CA SER A 40 -9.29 -12.71 3.04
C SER A 40 -9.69 -12.27 1.62
N LEU A 41 -8.83 -12.51 0.63
CA LEU A 41 -9.16 -12.31 -0.78
C LEU A 41 -10.01 -13.48 -1.28
N GLN A 42 -11.12 -13.18 -1.95
CA GLN A 42 -11.97 -14.18 -2.56
C GLN A 42 -11.29 -14.76 -3.81
N PRO A 43 -11.41 -16.06 -4.12
CA PRO A 43 -10.85 -16.65 -5.34
C PRO A 43 -11.56 -16.13 -6.59
N ASN A 44 -10.87 -16.20 -7.74
CA ASN A 44 -11.36 -15.73 -9.05
C ASN A 44 -11.91 -14.28 -9.05
N THR A 45 -11.41 -13.43 -8.16
CA THR A 45 -11.80 -12.02 -8.03
C THR A 45 -10.61 -11.14 -8.41
N GLU A 46 -10.86 -10.13 -9.24
CA GLU A 46 -9.86 -9.12 -9.57
C GLU A 46 -9.88 -8.01 -8.52
N TYR A 47 -8.69 -7.63 -8.06
CA TYR A 47 -8.47 -6.54 -7.12
C TYR A 47 -7.46 -5.56 -7.71
N ALA A 48 -7.70 -4.26 -7.53
CA ALA A 48 -6.74 -3.21 -7.84
C ALA A 48 -6.02 -2.78 -6.54
N PHE A 49 -4.71 -2.90 -6.52
CA PHE A 49 -3.89 -2.45 -5.40
C PHE A 49 -3.05 -1.25 -5.79
N LYS A 50 -3.00 -0.26 -4.90
CA LYS A 50 -2.16 0.92 -5.04
C LYS A 50 -1.58 1.23 -3.66
N VAL A 51 -0.35 1.71 -3.59
CA VAL A 51 0.26 2.11 -2.32
C VAL A 51 0.57 3.60 -2.40
N SER A 52 0.34 4.34 -1.33
CA SER A 52 0.93 5.68 -1.17
C SER A 52 1.93 5.67 -0.04
N ALA A 53 3.00 6.45 -0.19
CA ALA A 53 3.73 6.97 0.94
C ALA A 53 2.81 7.94 1.70
N ALA A 54 2.93 7.97 3.02
CA ALA A 54 2.14 8.83 3.88
C ALA A 54 3.02 9.61 4.86
N ASP A 55 2.56 10.80 5.24
CA ASP A 55 3.20 11.60 6.29
C ASP A 55 2.92 11.03 7.69
N ASP A 56 3.40 11.71 8.74
CA ASP A 56 3.18 11.32 10.14
C ASP A 56 1.70 11.39 10.58
N ASN A 57 0.83 12.05 9.81
CA ASN A 57 -0.61 12.15 10.05
C ASN A 57 -1.42 11.20 9.13
N TRP A 58 -0.76 10.26 8.45
CA TRP A 58 -1.36 9.35 7.46
C TRP A 58 -1.97 10.03 6.23
N GLY A 59 -1.60 11.28 5.96
CA GLY A 59 -1.94 11.98 4.73
C GLY A 59 -1.12 11.43 3.56
N ASP A 60 -1.76 11.19 2.41
CA ASP A 60 -1.07 10.66 1.23
C ASP A 60 -0.09 11.68 0.65
N LEU A 61 1.12 11.20 0.33
CA LEU A 61 2.18 11.96 -0.33
C LEU A 61 2.27 11.55 -1.81
N GLN A 62 3.02 10.49 -2.12
CA GLN A 62 3.18 9.96 -3.46
C GLN A 62 2.53 8.59 -3.59
N PHE A 63 1.79 8.38 -4.68
CA PHE A 63 1.25 7.08 -5.05
C PHE A 63 2.21 6.28 -5.93
N SER A 64 2.21 4.96 -5.74
CA SER A 64 2.76 3.99 -6.67
C SER A 64 1.87 3.84 -7.90
N ASP A 65 2.39 3.13 -8.90
CA ASP A 65 1.55 2.58 -9.95
C ASP A 65 0.51 1.61 -9.35
N GLU A 66 -0.67 1.58 -9.96
CA GLU A 66 -1.71 0.63 -9.62
C GLU A 66 -1.41 -0.71 -10.28
N ILE A 67 -1.55 -1.79 -9.50
CA ILE A 67 -1.42 -3.16 -9.99
C ILE A 67 -2.76 -3.87 -9.86
N LYS A 68 -3.18 -4.57 -10.92
CA LYS A 68 -4.37 -5.41 -10.91
C LYS A 68 -3.96 -6.85 -10.72
N VAL A 69 -4.55 -7.52 -9.73
CA VAL A 69 -4.26 -8.91 -9.43
C VAL A 69 -5.56 -9.69 -9.35
N LYS A 70 -5.61 -10.77 -10.13
CA LYS A 70 -6.70 -11.74 -10.08
C LYS A 70 -6.30 -12.93 -9.22
N THR A 71 -7.08 -13.20 -8.18
CA THR A 71 -6.89 -14.39 -7.35
C THR A 71 -7.25 -15.66 -8.13
N LYS A 72 -6.55 -16.74 -7.83
CA LYS A 72 -6.84 -18.08 -8.36
C LYS A 72 -7.73 -18.85 -7.40
#